data_AF-A0A7K0L420-F1
#
_entry.id   AF-A0A7K0L420-F1
#
_cell.length_a   1.000
_cell.length_b   1.000
_cell.length_c   1.000
_cell.angle_alpha   90.00
_cell.angle_beta   90.00
_cell.angle_gamma   90.00
#
_symmetry.space_group_name_H-M   'P 1'
#
loop_
_entity.id
_entity.type
_entity.pdbx_description
1 polymer ?
#
loop_
_entity_poly.entity_id
_entity_poly.type
_entity_poly.pdbx_seq_one_letter_code
_entity_poly.pdbx_strand_id
1 'polypeptide(L)'
;MKRKNFDKIVTAVGFGLSVFLFVAAGLLNWGATFASDSVKSQLDNQNISFPAAEAMPEATKKQLAKWAEAKVTTGEMAKDYSDLYIWEHMKASSIATVGKPATYSEVSGMYMGLVRGGSTDTAQIAKLGDLRQTLFMGNTLRGMLLEAYAFGTMGVIAGYGAIAALVGGLVMLLLSIAGLMHIRRTPDSATI
;
A
#
# COMPACT_ATOMS: atom_id res chain seq x y z
N MET A 1 -19.13 48.43 1.15
CA MET A 1 -18.31 48.04 2.32
C MET A 1 -16.93 48.70 2.21
N LYS A 2 -16.25 49.06 3.31
CA LYS A 2 -14.88 49.61 3.26
C LYS A 2 -13.89 48.53 2.81
N ARG A 3 -13.02 48.82 1.83
CA ARG A 3 -12.06 47.86 1.27
C ARG A 3 -11.16 47.26 2.36
N LYS A 4 -10.70 48.09 3.29
CA LYS A 4 -9.87 47.70 4.43
C LYS A 4 -10.52 46.68 5.36
N ASN A 5 -11.86 46.72 5.51
CA ASN A 5 -12.57 45.75 6.36
C ASN A 5 -12.66 44.39 5.66
N PHE A 6 -12.92 44.38 4.36
CA PHE A 6 -12.90 43.16 3.56
C PHE A 6 -11.51 42.51 3.54
N ASP A 7 -10.47 43.29 3.26
CA ASP A 7 -9.10 42.79 3.23
C ASP A 7 -8.68 42.20 4.59
N LYS A 8 -9.11 42.80 5.71
CA LYS A 8 -8.88 42.24 7.07
C LYS A 8 -9.53 40.87 7.24
N ILE A 9 -10.78 40.70 6.78
CA ILE A 9 -11.49 39.42 6.86
C ILE A 9 -10.76 38.36 6.01
N VAL A 10 -10.47 38.67 4.74
CA VAL A 10 -9.78 37.73 3.83
C VAL A 10 -8.41 37.35 4.36
N THR A 11 -7.66 38.32 4.91
CA THR A 11 -6.35 38.08 5.50
C THR A 11 -6.44 37.20 6.75
N ALA A 12 -7.41 37.45 7.63
CA ALA A 12 -7.62 36.63 8.82
C ALA A 12 -8.01 35.18 8.47
N VAL A 13 -8.91 35.01 7.50
CA VAL A 13 -9.26 33.69 6.95
C VAL A 13 -8.03 33.01 6.35
N GLY A 14 -7.20 33.74 5.60
CA GLY A 14 -5.98 33.22 5.01
C GLY A 14 -4.99 32.69 6.05
N PHE A 15 -4.75 33.43 7.14
CA PHE A 15 -3.93 32.95 8.25
C PHE A 15 -4.54 31.72 8.93
N GLY A 16 -5.85 31.72 9.15
CA GLY A 16 -6.56 30.56 9.71
C GLY A 16 -6.39 29.30 8.85
N LEU A 17 -6.55 29.42 7.52
CA LEU A 17 -6.32 28.33 6.57
C LEU A 17 -4.86 27.88 6.54
N SER A 18 -3.91 28.81 6.61
CA SER A 18 -2.48 28.48 6.67
C SER A 18 -2.15 27.63 7.90
N VAL A 19 -2.61 28.03 9.09
CA VAL A 19 -2.41 27.27 10.33
C VAL A 19 -3.06 25.88 10.22
N PHE A 20 -4.30 25.81 9.74
CA PHE A 20 -4.99 24.54 9.53
C PHE A 20 -4.19 23.60 8.61
N LEU A 21 -3.69 24.11 7.48
CA LEU A 21 -2.92 23.32 6.53
C LEU A 21 -1.58 22.84 7.10
N PHE A 22 -0.91 23.64 7.94
CA PHE A 22 0.30 23.17 8.64
C PHE A 22 0.00 22.06 9.65
N VAL A 23 -1.10 22.15 10.39
CA VAL A 23 -1.54 21.07 11.29
C VAL A 23 -1.85 19.81 10.49
N ALA A 24 -2.59 19.94 9.39
CA ALA A 24 -2.90 18.82 8.50
C ALA A 24 -1.63 18.19 7.92
N ALA A 25 -0.65 19.00 7.48
CA ALA A 25 0.63 18.51 7.00
C ALA A 25 1.38 17.69 8.05
N GLY A 26 1.42 18.16 9.30
CA GLY A 26 2.04 17.44 10.41
C GLY A 26 1.36 16.09 10.69
N LEU A 27 0.03 16.06 10.75
CA LEU A 27 -0.74 14.83 10.99
C LEU A 27 -0.61 13.82 9.84
N LEU A 28 -0.66 14.29 8.59
CA LEU A 28 -0.48 13.44 7.41
C LEU A 28 0.93 12.88 7.34
N ASN A 29 1.95 13.69 7.66
CA ASN A 29 3.33 13.23 7.71
C ASN A 29 3.52 12.17 8.80
N TRP A 30 2.92 12.36 9.98
CA TRP A 30 2.94 11.36 11.04
C TRP A 30 2.27 10.05 10.61
N GLY A 31 1.11 10.11 9.96
CA GLY A 31 0.43 8.93 9.42
C GLY A 31 1.26 8.21 8.35
N ALA A 32 1.94 8.95 7.48
CA ALA A 32 2.85 8.40 6.47
C ALA A 32 4.00 7.61 7.10
N THR A 33 4.68 8.21 8.08
CA THR A 33 5.78 7.58 8.81
C THR A 33 5.30 6.35 9.59
N PHE A 34 4.19 6.46 10.32
CA PHE A 34 3.61 5.34 11.07
C PHE A 34 3.34 4.13 10.16
N ALA A 35 2.73 4.36 8.99
CA ALA A 35 2.44 3.29 8.04
C ALA A 35 3.73 2.66 7.49
N SER A 36 4.72 3.47 7.10
CA SER A 36 6.02 3.01 6.62
C SER A 36 6.74 2.15 7.66
N ASP A 37 6.84 2.63 8.90
CA ASP A 37 7.53 1.94 9.99
C ASP A 37 6.81 0.64 10.39
N SER A 38 5.49 0.65 10.41
CA SER A 38 4.68 -0.53 10.72
C SER A 38 4.88 -1.63 9.67
N VAL A 39 4.79 -1.27 8.39
CA VAL A 39 5.01 -2.20 7.27
C VAL A 39 6.44 -2.74 7.30
N LYS A 40 7.44 -1.87 7.44
CA LYS A 40 8.84 -2.28 7.48
C LYS A 40 9.10 -3.23 8.65
N SER A 41 8.65 -2.89 9.86
CA SER A 41 8.82 -3.72 11.06
C SER A 41 8.18 -5.10 10.90
N GLN A 42 6.95 -5.16 10.37
CA GLN A 42 6.25 -6.44 10.14
C GLN A 42 6.97 -7.30 9.09
N LEU A 43 7.41 -6.71 7.99
CA LEU A 43 8.09 -7.42 6.91
C LEU A 43 9.51 -7.86 7.30
N ASP A 44 10.26 -7.01 8.00
CA ASP A 44 11.59 -7.35 8.54
C ASP A 44 11.51 -8.58 9.47
N ASN A 45 10.45 -8.67 10.29
CA ASN A 45 10.20 -9.81 11.17
C ASN A 45 9.88 -11.12 10.41
N GLN A 46 9.34 -11.04 9.18
CA GLN A 46 9.14 -12.25 8.36
C GLN A 46 10.47 -12.84 7.87
N ASN A 47 11.53 -12.02 7.77
CA ASN A 47 12.85 -12.40 7.30
C ASN A 47 12.83 -13.19 5.97
N ILE A 48 11.94 -12.81 5.05
CA ILE A 48 11.85 -13.40 3.72
C ILE A 48 12.66 -12.58 2.71
N SER A 49 13.26 -13.25 1.73
CA SER A 49 14.09 -12.62 0.70
C SER A 49 13.71 -13.17 -0.67
N PHE A 50 13.83 -12.32 -1.69
CA PHE A 50 13.78 -12.79 -3.07
C PHE A 50 14.99 -13.69 -3.34
N PRO A 51 14.84 -14.74 -4.18
CA PRO A 51 15.99 -15.55 -4.57
C PRO A 51 16.89 -14.80 -5.55
N ALA A 52 18.02 -15.41 -5.92
CA ALA A 52 18.80 -14.99 -7.07
C ALA A 52 17.95 -15.00 -8.35
N ALA A 53 18.26 -14.12 -9.30
CA ALA A 53 17.46 -13.94 -10.52
C ALA A 53 17.30 -15.25 -11.32
N GLU A 54 18.31 -16.11 -11.29
CA GLU A 54 18.35 -17.42 -11.95
C GLU A 54 17.30 -18.38 -11.40
N ALA A 55 16.97 -18.28 -10.12
CA ALA A 55 16.02 -19.12 -9.41
C ALA A 55 14.59 -18.53 -9.38
N MET A 56 14.35 -17.40 -10.05
CA MET A 56 13.00 -16.81 -10.15
C MET A 56 12.13 -17.55 -11.18
N PRO A 57 10.79 -17.53 -11.00
CA PRO A 57 9.86 -18.10 -11.99
C PRO A 57 10.04 -17.46 -13.37
N GLU A 58 10.16 -18.27 -14.41
CA GLU A 58 10.47 -17.80 -15.77
C GLU A 58 9.48 -16.74 -16.28
N ALA A 59 8.19 -16.94 -16.01
CA ALA A 59 7.11 -16.05 -16.44
C ALA A 59 7.22 -14.63 -15.87
N THR A 60 7.78 -14.47 -14.67
CA THR A 60 7.83 -13.20 -13.93
C THR A 60 9.25 -12.71 -13.65
N LYS A 61 10.27 -13.49 -14.04
CA LYS A 61 11.71 -13.21 -13.81
C LYS A 61 12.12 -11.80 -14.19
N LYS A 62 11.70 -11.30 -15.35
CA LYS A 62 12.05 -9.94 -15.81
C LYS A 62 11.56 -8.85 -14.86
N GLN A 63 10.40 -9.05 -14.25
CA GLN A 63 9.80 -8.09 -13.32
C GLN A 63 10.42 -8.19 -11.93
N LEU A 64 10.74 -9.42 -11.50
CA LEU A 64 11.34 -9.70 -10.18
C LEU A 64 12.84 -9.41 -10.10
N ALA A 65 13.56 -9.40 -11.23
CA ALA A 65 15.02 -9.25 -11.24
C ALA A 65 15.53 -7.98 -10.54
N LYS A 66 14.72 -6.89 -10.52
CA LYS A 66 15.03 -5.67 -9.77
C LYS A 66 15.17 -5.88 -8.26
N TRP A 67 14.61 -6.98 -7.74
CA TRP A 67 14.63 -7.35 -6.32
C TRP A 67 15.53 -8.55 -6.01
N ALA A 68 16.34 -9.04 -6.96
CA ALA A 68 17.16 -10.23 -6.73
C ALA A 68 17.99 -10.13 -5.43
N GLU A 69 17.92 -11.18 -4.62
CA GLU A 69 18.59 -11.30 -3.31
C GLU A 69 18.21 -10.25 -2.26
N ALA A 70 17.25 -9.36 -2.55
CA ALA A 70 16.79 -8.35 -1.61
C ALA A 70 15.87 -8.97 -0.56
N LYS A 71 15.96 -8.46 0.69
CA LYS A 71 14.94 -8.72 1.72
C LYS A 71 13.65 -7.99 1.37
N VAL A 72 12.52 -8.65 1.57
CA VAL A 72 11.20 -8.01 1.42
C VAL A 72 10.98 -7.09 2.60
N THR A 73 11.06 -5.77 2.39
CA THR A 73 10.99 -4.78 3.49
C THR A 73 10.06 -3.61 3.20
N THR A 74 9.47 -3.56 2.01
CA THR A 74 8.55 -2.50 1.59
C THR A 74 7.23 -3.10 1.08
N GLY A 75 6.18 -2.29 1.06
CA GLY A 75 4.88 -2.71 0.51
C GLY A 75 4.96 -3.12 -0.97
N GLU A 76 5.75 -2.43 -1.79
CA GLU A 76 5.95 -2.80 -3.20
C GLU A 76 6.62 -4.18 -3.32
N MET A 77 7.69 -4.41 -2.56
CA MET A 77 8.34 -5.73 -2.51
C MET A 77 7.37 -6.81 -2.03
N ALA A 78 6.54 -6.54 -1.03
CA ALA A 78 5.55 -7.49 -0.53
C ALA A 78 4.53 -7.87 -1.62
N LYS A 79 4.05 -6.89 -2.40
CA LYS A 79 3.18 -7.12 -3.54
C LYS A 79 3.87 -7.97 -4.60
N ASP A 80 5.09 -7.62 -5.00
CA ASP A 80 5.82 -8.34 -6.05
C ASP A 80 6.15 -9.77 -5.59
N TYR A 81 6.53 -9.98 -4.33
CA TYR A 81 6.75 -11.32 -3.76
C TYR A 81 5.45 -12.14 -3.74
N SER A 82 4.31 -11.52 -3.44
CA SER A 82 2.99 -12.17 -3.45
C SER A 82 2.53 -12.57 -4.86
N ASP A 83 2.49 -11.61 -5.77
CA ASP A 83 1.83 -11.76 -7.07
C ASP A 83 2.74 -12.40 -8.12
N LEU A 84 4.04 -12.19 -8.02
CA LEU A 84 4.99 -12.61 -9.05
C LEU A 84 5.80 -13.83 -8.63
N TYR A 85 5.96 -14.09 -7.33
CA TYR A 85 6.74 -15.22 -6.81
C TYR A 85 5.84 -16.33 -6.23
N ILE A 86 5.11 -16.06 -5.14
CA ILE A 86 4.28 -17.09 -4.47
C ILE A 86 3.19 -17.61 -5.41
N TRP A 87 2.53 -16.73 -6.16
CA TRP A 87 1.47 -17.12 -7.07
C TRP A 87 1.94 -18.09 -8.17
N GLU A 88 3.13 -17.86 -8.75
CA GLU A 88 3.69 -18.78 -9.76
C GLU A 88 3.98 -20.16 -9.17
N HIS A 89 4.50 -20.22 -7.94
CA HIS A 89 4.73 -21.49 -7.24
C HIS A 89 3.42 -22.23 -6.95
N MET A 90 2.38 -21.52 -6.51
CA MET A 90 1.06 -22.11 -6.30
C MET A 90 0.47 -22.68 -7.60
N LYS A 91 0.55 -21.92 -8.70
CA LYS A 91 0.13 -22.39 -10.02
C LYS A 91 0.90 -23.63 -10.44
N ALA A 92 2.24 -23.61 -10.34
CA ALA A 92 3.09 -24.75 -10.66
C ALA A 92 2.71 -26.00 -9.85
N SER A 93 2.51 -25.87 -8.54
CA SER A 93 2.07 -26.97 -7.66
C SER A 93 0.71 -27.55 -8.07
N SER A 94 -0.25 -26.68 -8.42
CA SER A 94 -1.56 -27.14 -8.90
C SER A 94 -1.48 -27.86 -10.25
N ILE A 95 -0.73 -27.32 -11.22
CA ILE A 95 -0.53 -27.95 -12.52
C ILE A 95 0.15 -29.32 -12.35
N ALA A 96 1.19 -29.40 -11.52
CA ALA A 96 1.91 -30.65 -11.26
C ALA A 96 1.03 -31.75 -10.64
N THR A 97 0.01 -31.37 -9.87
CA THR A 97 -0.81 -32.32 -9.13
C THR A 97 -2.11 -32.68 -9.84
N VAL A 98 -2.78 -31.70 -10.46
CA VAL A 98 -4.11 -31.87 -11.08
C VAL A 98 -4.13 -31.55 -12.58
N GLY A 99 -2.98 -31.30 -13.19
CA GLY A 99 -2.81 -31.11 -14.64
C GLY A 99 -3.26 -29.74 -15.17
N LYS A 100 -3.73 -28.84 -14.30
CA LYS A 100 -4.17 -27.50 -14.67
C LYS A 100 -4.02 -26.53 -13.48
N PRO A 101 -4.00 -25.21 -13.71
CA PRO A 101 -4.18 -24.25 -12.64
C PRO A 101 -5.48 -24.54 -11.89
N ALA A 102 -5.40 -24.60 -10.56
CA ALA A 102 -6.56 -24.83 -9.71
C ALA A 102 -6.47 -24.01 -8.43
N THR A 103 -7.61 -23.49 -8.00
CA THR A 103 -7.77 -22.75 -6.75
C THR A 103 -7.85 -23.68 -5.56
N TYR A 104 -7.63 -23.13 -4.35
CA TYR A 104 -7.84 -23.86 -3.10
C TYR A 104 -9.25 -24.49 -3.04
N SER A 105 -10.29 -23.74 -3.42
CA SER A 105 -11.69 -24.22 -3.34
C SER A 105 -11.94 -25.40 -4.28
N GLU A 106 -11.40 -25.36 -5.50
CA GLU A 106 -11.51 -26.48 -6.45
C GLU A 106 -10.79 -27.72 -5.93
N VAL A 107 -9.56 -27.57 -5.43
CA VAL A 107 -8.78 -28.69 -4.89
C VAL A 107 -9.42 -29.26 -3.62
N SER A 108 -9.93 -28.39 -2.74
CA SER A 108 -10.68 -28.81 -1.55
C SER A 108 -11.95 -29.56 -1.93
N GLY A 109 -12.66 -29.12 -2.97
CA GLY A 109 -13.82 -29.83 -3.53
C GLY A 109 -13.48 -31.22 -4.03
N MET A 110 -12.39 -31.36 -4.82
CA MET A 110 -11.89 -32.65 -5.30
C MET A 110 -11.52 -33.58 -4.13
N TYR A 111 -10.78 -33.07 -3.15
CA TYR A 111 -10.40 -33.82 -1.94
C TYR A 111 -11.64 -34.32 -1.18
N MET A 112 -12.60 -33.43 -0.90
CA MET A 112 -13.81 -33.78 -0.16
C MET A 112 -14.69 -34.75 -0.95
N GLY A 113 -14.72 -34.66 -2.28
CA GLY A 113 -15.42 -35.61 -3.14
C GLY A 113 -14.88 -37.03 -2.98
N LEU A 114 -13.56 -37.21 -2.95
CA LEU A 114 -12.94 -38.53 -2.73
C LEU A 114 -13.20 -39.06 -1.31
N VAL A 115 -13.00 -38.22 -0.29
CA VAL A 115 -13.13 -38.64 1.11
C VAL A 115 -14.59 -38.98 1.46
N ARG A 116 -15.55 -38.15 1.04
CA ARG A 116 -16.98 -38.40 1.32
C ARG A 116 -17.59 -39.46 0.41
N GLY A 117 -17.06 -39.61 -0.80
CA GLY A 117 -17.45 -40.67 -1.74
C GLY A 117 -16.96 -42.06 -1.35
N GLY A 118 -16.15 -42.18 -0.29
CA GLY A 118 -15.60 -43.46 0.18
C GLY A 118 -14.51 -44.03 -0.73
N SER A 119 -13.78 -43.17 -1.47
CA SER A 119 -12.66 -43.62 -2.31
C SER A 119 -11.59 -44.33 -1.47
N THR A 120 -11.07 -45.44 -1.98
CA THR A 120 -9.95 -46.18 -1.39
C THR A 120 -8.59 -45.79 -1.99
N ASP A 121 -8.56 -44.81 -2.91
CA ASP A 121 -7.32 -44.27 -3.47
C ASP A 121 -6.64 -43.32 -2.48
N THR A 122 -5.95 -43.92 -1.51
CA THR A 122 -5.23 -43.21 -0.45
C THR A 122 -4.12 -42.31 -1.00
N ALA A 123 -3.51 -42.68 -2.12
CA ALA A 123 -2.45 -41.89 -2.75
C ALA A 123 -3.00 -40.59 -3.36
N GLN A 124 -4.13 -40.65 -4.04
CA GLN A 124 -4.78 -39.45 -4.59
C GLN A 124 -5.35 -38.55 -3.49
N ILE A 125 -5.93 -39.14 -2.44
CA ILE A 125 -6.42 -38.38 -1.27
C ILE A 125 -5.27 -37.62 -0.60
N ALA A 126 -4.12 -38.27 -0.38
CA ALA A 126 -2.94 -37.63 0.18
C ALA A 126 -2.44 -36.47 -0.71
N LYS A 127 -2.29 -36.70 -2.02
CA LYS A 127 -1.85 -35.66 -2.97
C LYS A 127 -2.75 -34.41 -2.95
N LEU A 128 -4.08 -34.60 -2.97
CA LEU A 128 -5.03 -33.49 -2.92
C LEU A 128 -5.04 -32.81 -1.53
N GLY A 129 -4.83 -33.59 -0.47
CA GLY A 129 -4.68 -33.11 0.90
C GLY A 129 -3.48 -32.19 1.08
N ASP A 130 -2.33 -32.58 0.55
CA ASP A 130 -1.11 -31.77 0.56
C ASP A 130 -1.27 -30.52 -0.31
N LEU A 131 -1.78 -30.68 -1.53
CA LEU A 131 -1.98 -29.55 -2.44
C LEU A 131 -2.93 -28.51 -1.85
N ARG A 132 -4.08 -28.90 -1.28
CA ARG A 132 -5.00 -27.93 -0.68
C ARG A 132 -4.34 -27.20 0.49
N GLN A 133 -3.49 -27.87 1.27
CA GLN A 133 -2.76 -27.24 2.37
C GLN A 133 -1.73 -26.22 1.85
N THR A 134 -0.95 -26.58 0.82
CA THR A 134 -0.05 -25.67 0.13
C THR A 134 -0.78 -24.46 -0.42
N LEU A 135 -1.91 -24.66 -1.10
CA LEU A 135 -2.69 -23.56 -1.69
C LEU A 135 -3.32 -22.67 -0.62
N PHE A 136 -3.78 -23.27 0.49
CA PHE A 136 -4.29 -22.52 1.64
C PHE A 136 -3.21 -21.63 2.25
N MET A 137 -2.06 -22.21 2.61
CA MET A 137 -0.92 -21.46 3.16
C MET A 137 -0.44 -20.35 2.21
N GLY A 138 -0.34 -20.66 0.92
CA GLY A 138 0.04 -19.70 -0.10
C GLY A 138 -0.94 -18.53 -0.20
N ASN A 139 -2.25 -18.79 -0.24
CA ASN A 139 -3.27 -17.74 -0.25
C ASN A 139 -3.23 -16.88 1.04
N THR A 140 -3.03 -17.50 2.20
CA THR A 140 -2.92 -16.78 3.48
C THR A 140 -1.70 -15.87 3.50
N LEU A 141 -0.53 -16.37 3.09
CA LEU A 141 0.70 -15.58 3.01
C LEU A 141 0.57 -14.42 2.01
N ARG A 142 0.00 -14.70 0.82
CA ARG A 142 -0.29 -13.68 -0.18
C ARG A 142 -1.22 -12.60 0.36
N GLY A 143 -2.28 -12.99 1.08
CA GLY A 143 -3.20 -12.07 1.73
C GLY A 143 -2.47 -11.12 2.67
N MET A 144 -1.66 -11.64 3.59
CA MET A 144 -0.91 -10.81 4.55
C MET A 144 0.09 -9.86 3.87
N LEU A 145 0.77 -10.31 2.81
CA LEU A 145 1.68 -9.46 2.05
C LEU A 145 0.95 -8.36 1.26
N LEU A 146 -0.24 -8.66 0.73
CA LEU A 146 -1.07 -7.67 0.04
C LEU A 146 -1.68 -6.65 1.01
N GLU A 147 -1.97 -7.04 2.25
CA GLU A 147 -2.32 -6.09 3.31
C GLU A 147 -1.16 -5.15 3.63
N ALA A 148 0.07 -5.66 3.73
CA ALA A 148 1.26 -4.82 3.91
C ALA A 148 1.46 -3.84 2.74
N TYR A 149 1.19 -4.27 1.50
CA TYR A 149 1.16 -3.40 0.33
C TYR A 149 0.08 -2.30 0.43
N ALA A 150 -1.14 -2.67 0.80
CA ALA A 150 -2.24 -1.72 0.94
C ALA A 150 -1.94 -0.66 2.01
N PHE A 151 -1.45 -1.07 3.19
CA PHE A 151 -1.02 -0.15 4.25
C PHE A 151 0.16 0.72 3.83
N GLY A 152 1.16 0.15 3.15
CA GLY A 152 2.29 0.92 2.62
C GLY A 152 1.83 1.98 1.61
N THR A 153 0.87 1.63 0.75
CA THR A 153 0.28 2.55 -0.23
C THR A 153 -0.48 3.69 0.46
N MET A 154 -1.24 3.41 1.52
CA MET A 154 -1.87 4.46 2.33
C MET A 154 -0.83 5.41 2.93
N GLY A 155 0.31 4.89 3.40
CA GLY A 155 1.43 5.71 3.88
C GLY A 155 2.00 6.63 2.80
N VAL A 156 2.22 6.13 1.59
CA VAL A 156 2.69 6.93 0.45
C VAL A 156 1.69 8.04 0.10
N ILE A 157 0.39 7.73 0.06
CA ILE A 157 -0.67 8.73 -0.21
C ILE A 157 -0.69 9.80 0.87
N ALA A 158 -0.60 9.40 2.15
CA ALA A 158 -0.51 10.34 3.27
C ALA A 158 0.73 11.25 3.14
N GLY A 159 1.87 10.70 2.70
CA GLY A 159 3.09 11.48 2.42
C GLY A 159 2.88 12.54 1.34
N TYR A 160 2.24 12.20 0.22
CA TYR A 160 1.89 13.19 -0.80
C TYR A 160 0.91 14.24 -0.27
N GLY A 161 -0.08 13.82 0.51
CA GLY A 161 -1.02 14.73 1.17
C GLY A 161 -0.30 15.70 2.11
N ALA A 162 0.69 15.22 2.87
CA ALA A 162 1.48 16.05 3.77
C ALA A 162 2.25 17.14 3.02
N ILE A 163 2.89 16.77 1.90
CA ILE A 163 3.61 17.73 1.04
C ILE A 163 2.64 18.77 0.46
N ALA A 164 1.50 18.32 -0.07
CA ALA A 164 0.50 19.22 -0.64
C ALA A 164 -0.04 20.21 0.41
N ALA A 165 -0.35 19.73 1.61
CA ALA A 165 -0.80 20.56 2.72
C ALA A 165 0.29 21.55 3.18
N LEU A 166 1.55 21.11 3.24
CA LEU A 166 2.67 21.98 3.61
C LEU A 166 2.86 23.12 2.60
N VAL A 167 2.90 22.79 1.30
CA VAL A 167 3.03 23.78 0.22
C VAL A 167 1.83 24.72 0.22
N GLY A 168 0.61 24.20 0.34
CA GLY A 168 -0.60 25.01 0.45
C GLY A 168 -0.57 25.96 1.65
N GLY A 169 -0.11 25.47 2.81
CA GLY A 169 0.06 26.25 4.03
C GLY A 169 1.05 27.40 3.85
N LEU A 170 2.19 27.14 3.19
CA LEU A 170 3.20 28.16 2.86
C LEU A 170 2.65 29.21 1.89
N VAL A 171 1.97 28.80 0.82
CA VAL A 171 1.37 29.73 -0.14
C VAL A 171 0.33 30.62 0.54
N MET A 172 -0.56 30.04 1.35
CA MET A 172 -1.57 30.80 2.09
C MET A 172 -0.94 31.75 3.10
N LEU A 173 0.15 31.36 3.76
CA LEU A 173 0.90 32.23 4.65
C LEU A 173 1.43 33.47 3.91
N LEU A 174 2.07 33.25 2.76
CA LEU A 174 2.63 34.32 1.93
C LEU A 174 1.54 35.27 1.43
N LEU A 175 0.40 34.74 0.96
CA LEU A 175 -0.75 35.54 0.53
C LEU A 175 -1.35 36.33 1.69
N SER A 176 -1.39 35.77 2.90
CA SER A 176 -1.90 36.46 4.09
C SER A 176 -0.97 37.58 4.54
N ILE A 177 0.35 37.37 4.47
CA ILE A 177 1.35 38.43 4.69
C ILE A 177 1.19 39.53 3.64
N ALA A 178 1.00 39.18 2.38
CA ALA A 178 0.70 40.15 1.31
C ALA A 178 -0.60 40.92 1.57
N GLY A 179 -1.63 40.25 2.08
CA GLY A 179 -2.87 40.87 2.54
C GLY A 179 -2.65 41.91 3.64
N LEU A 180 -1.82 41.61 4.65
CA LEU A 180 -1.44 42.59 5.68
C LEU A 180 -0.70 43.80 5.08
N MET A 181 0.23 43.56 4.16
CA MET A 181 0.94 44.63 3.47
C MET A 181 -0.01 45.49 2.63
N HIS A 182 -0.99 44.88 1.97
CA HIS A 182 -2.03 45.58 1.22
C HIS A 182 -2.89 46.47 2.13
N ILE A 183 -3.40 45.93 3.25
CA ILE A 183 -4.19 46.69 4.25
C ILE A 183 -3.45 47.93 4.74
N ARG A 184 -2.12 47.84 4.93
CA ARG A 184 -1.29 48.97 5.38
C ARG A 184 -1.16 50.07 4.33
N ARG A 185 -1.29 49.74 3.04
CA ARG A 185 -1.19 50.68 1.91
C ARG A 185 -2.56 51.21 1.43
N THR A 186 -3.65 50.54 1.78
CA THR A 186 -5.01 50.93 1.37
C THR A 186 -5.50 52.20 2.08
N PRO A 187 -5.92 53.26 1.35
CA PRO A 187 -6.52 54.46 1.92
C PRO A 187 -7.83 54.16 2.67
N ASP A 188 -8.13 54.92 3.71
CA ASP A 188 -9.35 54.71 4.52
C ASP A 188 -10.66 55.09 3.79
N SER A 189 -10.56 55.87 2.71
CA SER A 189 -11.66 56.22 1.81
C SER A 189 -11.98 55.13 0.78
N ALA A 190 -11.12 54.12 0.61
CA ALA A 190 -11.31 53.10 -0.41
C ALA A 190 -12.52 52.21 -0.13
N THR A 191 -13.40 52.07 -1.12
CA THR A 191 -14.55 51.15 -1.12
C THR A 191 -14.26 49.91 -1.98
N ILE A 192 -15.00 48.83 -1.75
CA ILE A 192 -14.96 47.62 -2.60
C ILE A 192 -15.58 47.92 -3.96
#